data_AF-A0AAV8WUB8-F1
#
_entry.id   AF-A0AAV8WUB8-F1
#
_cell.length_a   1.000
_cell.length_b   1.000
_cell.length_c   1.000
_cell.angle_alpha   90.00
_cell.angle_beta   90.00
_cell.angle_gamma   90.00
#
_symmetry.space_group_name_H-M   'P 1'
#
loop_
_entity.id
_entity.type
_entity.pdbx_description
1 polymer ?
#
loop_
_entity_poly.entity_id
_entity_poly.type
_entity_poly.pdbx_seq_one_letter_code
_entity_poly.pdbx_strand_id
1 'polypeptide(L)'
;MQKISIIGAIDGSHIKIVAPKQYPNSYINRKGYHSMVLQGICDHRKLFTDVYVGEAGSVHDYTVFFKSDVSKRPLEDFPNDTHLIGDLAYRLTKTLLVGFKDDGYLTDRQKKL
;
A
#
# COMPACT_ATOMS: atom_id res chain seq x y z
N MET A 1 21.07 0.91 20.62
CA MET A 1 19.94 1.39 19.79
C MET A 1 19.51 0.25 18.90
N GLN A 2 18.24 -0.17 18.98
CA GLN A 2 17.65 -1.09 18.01
C GLN A 2 17.58 -0.38 16.66
N LYS A 3 18.05 -1.03 15.60
CA LYS A 3 18.13 -0.45 14.26
C LYS A 3 16.84 -0.76 13.52
N ILE A 4 16.03 0.26 13.26
CA ILE A 4 14.86 0.16 12.37
C ILE A 4 15.35 -0.31 11.00
N SER A 5 14.71 -1.35 10.46
CA SER A 5 15.06 -1.90 9.14
C SER A 5 13.84 -1.88 8.22
N ILE A 6 14.03 -1.39 6.99
CA ILE A 6 12.99 -1.42 5.96
C ILE A 6 13.24 -2.63 5.07
N ILE A 7 12.26 -3.53 5.00
CA ILE A 7 12.37 -4.78 4.22
C ILE A 7 11.68 -4.69 2.86
N GLY A 8 10.83 -3.69 2.65
CA GLY A 8 10.24 -3.42 1.35
C GLY A 8 9.42 -2.14 1.31
N ALA A 9 9.13 -1.70 0.09
CA ALA A 9 8.20 -0.62 -0.20
C ALA A 9 6.90 -1.19 -0.77
N ILE A 10 5.76 -0.67 -0.32
CA ILE A 10 4.42 -1.07 -0.77
C ILE A 10 3.76 0.08 -1.54
N ASP A 11 3.14 -0.24 -2.68
CA ASP A 11 2.34 0.72 -3.43
C ASP A 11 1.22 0.02 -4.23
N GLY A 12 0.20 0.80 -4.59
CA GLY A 12 -0.93 0.39 -5.42
C GLY A 12 -0.80 0.88 -6.87
N SER A 13 -1.16 0.03 -7.82
CA SER A 13 -1.20 0.37 -9.24
C SER A 13 -2.49 -0.13 -9.89
N HIS A 14 -2.88 0.48 -11.00
CA HIS A 14 -4.10 0.13 -11.72
C HIS A 14 -3.77 -0.62 -13.01
N ILE A 15 -4.22 -1.87 -13.10
CA ILE A 15 -4.22 -2.65 -14.34
C ILE A 15 -5.49 -2.28 -15.10
N LYS A 16 -5.34 -1.70 -16.30
CA LYS A 16 -6.49 -1.35 -17.14
C LYS A 16 -7.19 -2.62 -17.63
N ILE A 17 -8.51 -2.64 -17.53
CA ILE A 17 -9.34 -3.75 -18.00
C ILE A 17 -10.46 -3.27 -18.92
N VAL A 18 -11.05 -4.21 -19.65
CA VAL A 18 -12.36 -3.99 -20.28
C VAL A 18 -13.42 -3.96 -19.18
N ALA A 19 -14.46 -3.14 -19.35
CA ALA A 19 -15.55 -3.05 -18.39
C ALA A 19 -16.16 -4.44 -18.12
N PRO A 20 -16.23 -4.89 -16.85
CA PRO A 20 -16.84 -6.18 -16.54
C PRO A 20 -18.36 -6.13 -16.74
N LYS A 21 -18.97 -7.29 -17.00
CA LYS A 21 -20.42 -7.39 -17.20
C LYS A 21 -21.20 -7.07 -15.92
N GLN A 22 -20.64 -7.41 -14.77
CA GLN A 22 -21.27 -7.21 -13.47
C GLN A 22 -20.62 -6.03 -12.75
N TYR A 23 -21.44 -5.09 -12.31
CA TYR A 23 -21.04 -3.88 -11.58
C TYR A 23 -19.88 -3.09 -12.23
N PRO A 24 -19.94 -2.75 -13.54
CA PRO A 24 -18.84 -2.08 -14.26
C PRO A 24 -18.37 -0.80 -13.57
N ASN A 25 -19.31 -0.01 -13.02
CA ASN A 25 -19.01 1.25 -12.34
C ASN A 25 -18.07 1.07 -11.13
N SER A 26 -18.06 -0.09 -10.47
CA SER A 26 -17.16 -0.37 -9.34
C SER A 26 -15.69 -0.46 -9.76
N TYR A 27 -15.42 -0.69 -11.04
CA TYR A 27 -14.05 -0.83 -11.56
C TYR A 27 -13.51 0.50 -12.10
N ILE A 28 -14.32 1.56 -12.13
CA ILE A 28 -13.86 2.89 -12.53
C ILE A 28 -12.98 3.46 -11.41
N ASN A 29 -11.72 3.76 -11.73
CA ASN A 29 -10.80 4.38 -10.77
C ASN A 29 -10.94 5.91 -10.74
N ARG A 30 -10.16 6.55 -9.87
CA ARG A 30 -10.06 8.02 -9.77
C ARG A 30 -9.67 8.75 -11.06
N LYS A 31 -9.12 8.04 -12.05
CA LYS A 31 -8.74 8.57 -13.38
C LYS A 31 -9.83 8.33 -14.43
N GLY A 32 -10.99 7.82 -14.04
CA GLY A 32 -12.16 7.68 -14.92
C GLY A 32 -12.12 6.48 -15.88
N TYR A 33 -11.24 5.50 -15.66
CA TYR A 33 -11.20 4.29 -16.50
C TYR A 33 -11.34 2.99 -15.69
N HIS A 34 -11.84 1.95 -16.33
CA HIS A 34 -12.01 0.62 -15.73
C HIS A 34 -10.64 -0.02 -15.46
N SER A 35 -10.41 -0.43 -14.22
CA SER A 35 -9.18 -1.07 -13.78
C SER A 35 -9.41 -2.04 -12.63
N MET A 36 -8.42 -2.90 -12.42
CA MET A 36 -8.25 -3.66 -11.18
C MET A 36 -7.02 -3.15 -10.45
N VAL A 37 -7.06 -3.19 -9.12
CA VAL A 37 -5.91 -2.81 -8.30
C VAL A 37 -4.92 -3.97 -8.22
N LEU A 38 -3.66 -3.65 -8.42
CA LEU A 38 -2.50 -4.46 -8.06
C LEU A 38 -1.80 -3.75 -6.91
N GLN A 39 -1.64 -4.43 -5.79
CA GLN A 39 -0.74 -4.03 -4.71
C GLN A 39 0.55 -4.82 -4.87
N GLY A 40 1.68 -4.13 -4.90
CA GLY A 40 3.00 -4.74 -4.99
C GLY A 40 3.86 -4.35 -3.80
N ILE A 41 4.65 -5.29 -3.31
CA ILE A 41 5.75 -5.03 -2.38
C ILE A 41 7.06 -5.36 -3.08
N CYS A 42 8.02 -4.44 -3.05
CA CYS A 42 9.34 -4.68 -3.61
C CYS A 42 10.46 -4.46 -2.58
N ASP A 43 11.53 -5.23 -2.71
CA ASP A 43 12.74 -5.04 -1.93
C ASP A 43 13.61 -3.90 -2.49
N HIS A 44 14.73 -3.62 -1.82
CA HIS A 44 15.71 -2.62 -2.25
C HIS A 44 16.36 -2.92 -3.61
N ARG A 45 16.24 -4.16 -4.12
CA ARG A 45 16.72 -4.58 -5.45
C ARG A 45 15.64 -4.41 -6.52
N LYS A 46 14.48 -3.84 -6.16
CA LYS A 46 13.31 -3.64 -7.01
C LYS A 46 12.69 -4.96 -7.48
N LEU A 47 12.89 -6.04 -6.73
CA LEU A 47 12.26 -7.33 -6.98
C LEU A 47 10.96 -7.42 -6.18
N PHE A 48 9.89 -7.92 -6.80
CA PHE A 48 8.65 -8.16 -6.08
C PHE A 48 8.84 -9.28 -5.05
N THR A 49 8.50 -8.99 -3.80
CA THR A 49 8.49 -9.97 -2.71
C THR A 49 7.07 -10.42 -2.37
N ASP A 50 6.07 -9.62 -2.73
CA ASP A 50 4.64 -9.95 -2.60
C ASP A 50 3.83 -9.18 -3.65
N VAL A 51 2.75 -9.80 -4.14
CA VAL A 51 1.82 -9.19 -5.09
C VAL A 51 0.41 -9.66 -4.75
N TYR A 52 -0.50 -8.72 -4.58
CA TYR A 52 -1.94 -8.96 -4.40
C TYR A 52 -2.73 -8.26 -5.51
N VAL A 53 -3.62 -9.01 -6.18
CA VAL A 53 -4.44 -8.51 -7.30
C VAL A 53 -5.85 -9.06 -7.14
N GLY A 54 -6.86 -8.28 -7.55
CA GLY A 54 -8.24 -8.79 -7.61
C GLY A 54 -9.31 -7.76 -7.29
N GLU A 55 -8.93 -6.66 -6.63
CA GLU A 55 -9.87 -5.65 -6.20
C GLU A 55 -10.27 -4.72 -7.35
N ALA A 56 -11.50 -4.23 -7.29
CA ALA A 56 -12.01 -3.27 -8.28
C ALA A 56 -11.25 -1.94 -8.19
N GLY A 57 -11.07 -1.25 -9.32
CA GLY A 57 -10.28 -0.03 -9.42
C GLY A 57 -10.77 1.17 -8.58
N SER A 58 -11.98 1.11 -8.02
CA SER A 58 -12.48 2.12 -7.07
C SER A 58 -12.03 1.88 -5.62
N VAL A 59 -11.49 0.70 -5.30
CA VAL A 59 -11.10 0.32 -3.93
C VAL A 59 -9.84 1.07 -3.53
N HIS A 60 -9.85 1.68 -2.34
CA HIS A 60 -8.70 2.38 -1.77
C HIS A 60 -7.56 1.43 -1.38
N ASP A 61 -6.30 1.88 -1.54
CA ASP A 61 -5.10 1.09 -1.27
C ASP A 61 -5.04 0.51 0.15
N TYR A 62 -5.48 1.26 1.17
CA TYR A 62 -5.64 0.76 2.54
C TYR A 62 -6.57 -0.46 2.62
N THR A 63 -7.71 -0.43 1.93
CA THR A 63 -8.66 -1.53 1.91
C THR A 63 -8.07 -2.73 1.17
N VAL A 64 -7.31 -2.49 0.09
CA VAL A 64 -6.59 -3.55 -0.62
C VAL A 64 -5.55 -4.20 0.29
N PHE A 65 -4.77 -3.42 1.04
CA PHE A 65 -3.82 -3.94 2.04
C PHE A 65 -4.50 -4.78 3.10
N PHE A 66 -5.57 -4.29 3.71
CA PHE A 66 -6.29 -5.02 4.76
C PHE A 66 -6.86 -6.36 4.27
N LYS A 67 -7.13 -6.50 2.97
CA LYS A 67 -7.56 -7.76 2.37
C LYS A 67 -6.40 -8.68 1.98
N SER A 68 -5.23 -8.12 1.67
CA SER A 68 -4.05 -8.89 1.27
C SER A 68 -3.51 -9.72 2.44
N ASP A 69 -2.82 -10.82 2.10
CA ASP A 69 -2.33 -11.75 3.11
C ASP A 69 -1.20 -11.16 3.95
N VAL A 70 -0.46 -10.18 3.41
CA VAL A 70 0.60 -9.46 4.13
C VAL A 70 0.05 -8.77 5.38
N SER A 71 -1.15 -8.18 5.32
CA SER A 71 -1.73 -7.51 6.50
C SER A 71 -2.15 -8.48 7.61
N LYS A 72 -2.30 -9.76 7.28
CA LYS A 72 -2.69 -10.84 8.19
C LYS A 72 -1.49 -11.61 8.72
N ARG A 73 -0.28 -11.33 8.23
CA ARG A 73 0.93 -12.03 8.67
C ARG A 73 1.19 -11.74 10.15
N PRO A 74 1.62 -12.75 10.92
CA PRO A 74 2.02 -12.59 12.31
C PRO A 74 3.18 -11.57 12.43
N LEU A 75 3.30 -10.91 13.60
CA LEU A 75 4.39 -9.95 13.83
C LEU A 75 5.76 -10.63 13.82
N GLU A 76 5.79 -11.92 14.09
CA GLU A 76 6.94 -12.81 14.01
C GLU A 76 7.54 -12.87 12.60
N ASP A 77 6.73 -12.64 11.55
CA ASP A 77 7.19 -12.52 10.16
C ASP A 77 7.86 -11.16 9.89
N PHE A 78 7.81 -10.23 10.87
CA PHE A 78 8.50 -8.94 10.87
C PHE A 78 9.52 -8.87 12.02
N PRO A 79 10.53 -9.77 12.04
CA PRO A 79 11.47 -9.85 13.15
C PRO A 79 12.37 -8.61 13.23
N ASN A 80 12.94 -8.35 14.41
CA ASN A 80 13.98 -7.33 14.61
C ASN A 80 13.57 -5.89 14.22
N ASP A 81 12.33 -5.47 14.52
CA ASP A 81 11.80 -4.14 14.15
C ASP A 81 11.94 -3.85 12.65
N THR A 82 11.57 -4.83 11.84
CA THR A 82 11.44 -4.66 10.39
C THR A 82 10.08 -4.10 10.02
N HIS A 83 10.06 -3.21 9.04
CA HIS A 83 8.83 -2.59 8.56
C HIS A 83 8.80 -2.50 7.03
N LEU A 84 7.60 -2.43 6.49
CA LEU A 84 7.33 -1.90 5.16
C LEU A 84 7.24 -0.38 5.21
N ILE A 85 7.49 0.27 4.09
CA ILE A 85 7.19 1.69 3.90
C ILE A 85 6.16 1.86 2.79
N GLY A 86 5.12 2.67 3.04
CA GLY A 86 4.07 2.97 2.08
C GLY A 86 3.79 4.47 1.99
N ASP A 87 2.98 4.85 1.01
CA ASP A 87 2.52 6.22 0.85
C ASP A 87 1.42 6.60 1.86
N LEU A 88 0.90 7.83 1.75
CA LEU A 88 -0.15 8.34 2.64
C LEU A 88 -1.55 7.73 2.40
N ALA A 89 -1.72 6.89 1.36
CA ALA A 89 -2.96 6.16 1.13
C ALA A 89 -3.10 4.95 2.07
N TYR A 90 -2.01 4.53 2.71
CA TYR A 90 -1.99 3.50 3.74
C TYR A 90 -2.11 4.07 5.16
N ARG A 91 -2.39 3.18 6.12
CA ARG A 91 -2.46 3.52 7.55
C ARG A 91 -1.19 3.05 8.25
N LEU A 92 -0.67 3.88 9.16
CA LEU A 92 0.43 3.50 10.06
C LEU A 92 0.06 2.28 10.90
N THR A 93 0.91 1.27 10.90
CA THR A 93 0.79 0.08 11.77
C THR A 93 2.15 -0.28 12.40
N LYS A 94 2.19 -1.36 13.20
CA LYS A 94 3.46 -1.90 13.71
C LYS A 94 4.40 -2.39 12.60
N THR A 95 3.87 -2.78 11.44
CA THR A 95 4.62 -3.39 10.35
C THR A 95 4.69 -2.52 9.09
N LEU A 96 3.95 -1.41 9.05
CA LEU A 96 3.88 -0.49 7.92
C LEU A 96 4.05 0.96 8.38
N LEU A 97 5.16 1.58 7.96
CA LEU A 97 5.45 2.99 8.16
C LEU A 97 4.91 3.81 6.99
N VAL A 98 4.33 4.96 7.29
CA VAL A 98 3.82 5.92 6.31
C VAL A 98 4.32 7.32 6.67
N GLY A 99 4.34 8.22 5.69
CA GLY A 99 4.71 9.61 5.91
C GLY A 99 3.78 10.35 6.87
N PHE A 100 4.18 11.56 7.28
CA PHE A 100 3.30 12.43 8.05
C PHE A 100 2.20 12.97 7.14
N LYS A 101 0.94 12.83 7.56
CA LYS A 101 -0.18 13.43 6.86
C LYS A 101 -0.17 14.93 7.12
N ASP A 102 -0.18 15.73 6.06
CA ASP A 102 -0.32 17.18 6.18
C ASP A 102 -1.78 17.56 6.44
N ASP A 103 -2.07 17.88 7.69
CA ASP A 103 -3.36 18.39 8.17
C ASP A 103 -3.31 19.89 8.52
N GLY A 104 -2.24 20.57 8.11
CA GLY A 104 -1.97 21.98 8.45
C GLY A 104 -1.19 22.17 9.75
N TYR A 105 -0.95 21.12 10.53
CA TYR A 105 -0.24 21.18 11.82
C TYR A 105 1.15 20.55 11.80
N LEU A 106 1.69 20.23 10.61
CA LEU A 106 3.06 19.71 10.51
C LEU A 106 4.09 20.75 10.97
N THR A 107 4.99 20.31 11.85
CA THR A 107 6.17 21.08 12.22
C THR A 107 7.08 21.27 10.99
N ASP A 108 7.91 22.32 10.98
CA ASP A 108 8.87 22.56 9.89
C ASP A 108 9.83 21.39 9.68
N ARG A 109 10.11 20.62 10.74
CA ARG A 109 10.89 19.39 10.65
C ARG A 109 10.14 18.30 9.89
N GLN A 110 8.86 18.08 10.19
CA GLN A 110 8.04 17.08 9.51
C GLN A 110 7.78 17.42 8.05
N LYS A 111 7.70 18.71 7.69
CA LYS A 111 7.58 19.17 6.30
C LYS A 111 8.83 18.93 5.44
N LYS A 112 9.99 18.78 6.08
CA LYS A 112 11.30 18.60 5.43
C LYS A 112 11.76 17.13 5.37
N LEU A 113 10.97 16.21 5.93
CA LEU A 113 11.18 14.76 5.88
C LEU A 113 10.36 14.16 4.75
#